data_AF-A0A067PHT4-F1
#
_entry.id   AF-A0A067PHT4-F1
#
_cell.length_a   1.000
_cell.length_b   1.000
_cell.length_c   1.000
_cell.angle_alpha   90.00
_cell.angle_beta   90.00
_cell.angle_gamma   90.00
#
_symmetry.space_group_name_H-M   'P 1'
#
loop_
_entity.id
_entity.type
_entity.pdbx_description
1 polymer ?
#
loop_
_entity_poly.entity_id
_entity_poly.type
_entity_poly.pdbx_seq_one_letter_code
_entity_poly.pdbx_strand_id
1 'polypeptide(L)'
;MSHPSTDGHLDNALLALTFAKDLLTELSVDTPLPAESSAKYLQPEERASQAAEATSKLALRLASSYGTRLPLTDDEVRDMLRGSHSGLKQNKLIDAFSRAMRGVPWNSEVYWINILTSWVSLEPKNFANFIKQSLRCDSQSKLLDISAKTAASKTYTFTVIDKINAIKYAQDWNQSTKSQKMKHFQAEFKKLHPSEFNSLSDDASAAKLLKMQSPFKKWKARRYREIGARNALARLYSQFGAFIILDPAWSETDLKDTRFSRFLKATNLVSTILPPLALLDFQPAIYQLLGVLLSRLAGESIATHVSGFLEDTKDDLFSYAANDTELEEEQASDPEDSEDSSDEEDEDDEDEF
;
A
#
# COMPACT_ATOMS: atom_id res chain seq x y z
N MET A 1 11.76 24.72 24.99
CA MET A 1 11.01 23.46 25.10
C MET A 1 12.05 22.37 25.33
N SER A 2 11.99 21.70 26.48
CA SER A 2 12.95 20.66 26.86
C SER A 2 12.65 19.40 26.05
N HIS A 3 13.63 18.86 25.32
CA HIS A 3 13.46 17.59 24.62
C HIS A 3 13.26 16.47 25.67
N PRO A 4 12.25 15.59 25.52
CA PRO A 4 12.11 14.42 26.37
C PRO A 4 13.34 13.53 26.20
N SER A 5 13.86 13.03 27.33
CA SER A 5 15.04 12.14 27.38
C SER A 5 14.76 10.83 26.63
N THR A 6 15.39 10.66 25.47
CA THR A 6 15.23 9.52 24.57
C THR A 6 15.93 8.23 25.04
N ASP A 7 16.83 8.32 26.02
CA ASP A 7 17.75 7.22 26.37
C ASP A 7 17.03 5.97 26.93
N GLY A 8 15.99 6.14 27.76
CA GLY A 8 15.26 5.00 28.34
C GLY A 8 14.42 4.17 27.35
N HIS A 9 14.08 4.74 26.18
CA HIS A 9 13.35 4.01 25.14
C HIS A 9 14.27 3.21 24.22
N LEU A 10 15.55 3.57 24.15
CA LEU A 10 16.52 2.89 23.31
C LEU A 10 16.93 1.54 23.90
N ASP A 11 17.17 1.49 25.22
CA ASP A 11 17.56 0.27 25.92
C ASP A 11 16.46 -0.79 25.91
N ASN A 12 15.20 -0.38 26.09
CA ASN A 12 14.05 -1.29 25.99
C ASN A 12 13.84 -1.82 24.57
N ALA A 13 14.11 -1.01 23.53
CA ALA A 13 14.04 -1.45 22.15
C ALA A 13 15.17 -2.42 21.79
N LEU A 14 16.38 -2.18 22.29
CA LEU A 14 17.53 -3.10 22.15
C LEU A 14 17.27 -4.43 22.86
N LEU A 15 16.68 -4.40 24.05
CA LEU A 15 16.29 -5.62 24.78
C LEU A 15 15.19 -6.38 24.03
N ALA A 16 14.16 -5.68 23.54
CA ALA A 16 13.08 -6.28 22.75
C ALA A 16 13.61 -6.86 21.43
N LEU A 17 14.56 -6.20 20.76
CA LEU A 17 15.20 -6.70 19.54
C LEU A 17 16.07 -7.94 19.80
N THR A 18 16.77 -7.96 20.93
CA THR A 18 17.58 -9.13 21.33
C THR A 18 16.66 -10.31 21.63
N PHE A 19 15.58 -10.09 22.39
CA PHE A 19 14.56 -11.11 22.67
C PHE A 19 13.84 -11.58 21.39
N ALA A 20 13.46 -10.66 20.50
CA ALA A 20 12.85 -10.97 19.21
C ALA A 20 13.78 -11.83 18.34
N LYS A 21 15.06 -11.47 18.29
CA LYS A 21 16.08 -12.20 17.57
C LYS A 21 16.24 -13.60 18.13
N ASP A 22 16.30 -13.75 19.45
CA ASP A 22 16.45 -15.06 20.09
C ASP A 22 15.20 -15.93 19.83
N LEU A 23 13.99 -15.38 20.01
CA LEU A 23 12.72 -16.07 19.77
C LEU A 23 12.56 -16.51 18.30
N LEU A 24 12.97 -15.66 17.36
CA LEU A 24 12.89 -15.96 15.92
C LEU A 24 14.04 -16.87 15.44
N THR A 25 15.18 -16.89 16.13
CA THR A 25 16.29 -17.81 15.86
C THR A 25 15.93 -19.21 16.34
N GLU A 26 15.27 -19.35 17.49
CA GLU A 26 14.71 -20.64 17.95
C GLU A 26 13.66 -21.22 16.99
N LEU A 27 12.93 -20.36 16.29
CA LEU A 27 11.96 -20.75 15.25
C LEU A 27 12.60 -21.08 13.89
N SER A 28 13.86 -20.71 13.67
CA SER A 28 14.59 -20.94 12.41
C SER A 28 15.50 -22.17 12.53
N VAL A 29 14.91 -23.36 12.42
CA VAL A 29 15.69 -24.61 12.30
C VAL A 29 16.39 -24.61 10.94
N ASP A 30 17.73 -24.57 10.94
CA ASP A 30 18.57 -24.56 9.73
C ASP A 30 18.26 -25.74 8.81
N THR A 31 17.38 -25.50 7.84
CA THR A 31 17.07 -26.44 6.76
C THR A 31 17.56 -25.83 5.45
N PRO A 32 18.46 -26.49 4.70
CA PRO A 32 19.01 -25.93 3.47
C PRO A 32 17.92 -25.75 2.42
N LEU A 33 17.86 -24.55 1.81
CA LEU A 33 16.93 -24.21 0.72
C LEU A 33 17.21 -25.09 -0.50
N PRO A 34 16.21 -25.84 -1.03
CA PRO A 34 16.40 -26.63 -2.24
C PRO A 34 16.41 -25.73 -3.49
N ALA A 35 17.21 -26.14 -4.49
CA ALA A 35 17.31 -25.45 -5.77
C ALA A 35 15.96 -25.39 -6.51
N GLU A 36 15.67 -24.26 -7.15
CA GLU A 36 14.37 -23.88 -7.74
C GLU A 36 13.80 -24.85 -8.80
N SER A 37 14.53 -25.88 -9.24
CA SER A 37 14.07 -26.81 -10.29
C SER A 37 13.13 -27.93 -9.84
N SER A 38 12.94 -28.14 -8.52
CA SER A 38 12.09 -29.24 -7.99
C SER A 38 10.75 -28.81 -7.38
N ALA A 39 10.38 -27.53 -7.47
CA ALA A 39 9.19 -26.99 -6.79
C ALA A 39 7.83 -27.57 -7.26
N LYS A 40 7.79 -28.30 -8.38
CA LYS A 40 6.52 -28.83 -8.92
C LYS A 40 5.92 -29.99 -8.11
N TYR A 41 6.66 -30.63 -7.20
CA TYR A 41 6.19 -31.83 -6.48
C TYR A 41 6.23 -31.75 -4.94
N LEU A 42 6.47 -30.56 -4.37
CA LEU A 42 6.44 -30.41 -2.91
C LEU A 42 5.02 -30.66 -2.38
N GLN A 43 4.93 -31.49 -1.34
CA GLN A 43 3.68 -31.75 -0.63
C GLN A 43 3.13 -30.43 -0.05
N PRO A 44 1.80 -30.29 0.11
CA PRO A 44 1.19 -29.07 0.67
C PRO A 44 1.79 -28.64 2.01
N GLU A 45 2.13 -29.60 2.87
CA GLU A 45 2.78 -29.36 4.17
C GLU A 45 4.17 -28.75 4.04
N GLU A 46 4.98 -29.23 3.09
CA GLU A 46 6.32 -28.71 2.83
C GLU A 46 6.26 -27.28 2.29
N ARG A 47 5.29 -26.98 1.41
CA ARG A 47 5.05 -25.62 0.89
C ARG A 47 4.64 -24.66 2.02
N ALA A 48 3.77 -25.10 2.92
CA ALA A 48 3.35 -24.31 4.07
C ALA A 48 4.53 -24.03 5.02
N SER A 49 5.35 -25.04 5.29
CA SER A 49 6.56 -24.92 6.12
C SER A 49 7.58 -23.95 5.53
N GLN A 50 7.90 -24.08 4.23
CA GLN A 50 8.79 -23.15 3.53
C GLN A 50 8.25 -21.72 3.51
N ALA A 51 6.94 -21.55 3.33
CA ALA A 51 6.30 -20.23 3.37
C ALA A 51 6.38 -19.59 4.76
N ALA A 52 6.19 -20.38 5.83
CA ALA A 52 6.35 -19.93 7.21
C ALA A 52 7.79 -19.52 7.51
N GLU A 53 8.77 -20.34 7.14
CA GLU A 53 10.20 -20.05 7.31
C GLU A 53 10.61 -18.75 6.57
N ALA A 54 10.17 -18.59 5.32
CA ALA A 54 10.41 -17.38 4.55
C ALA A 54 9.77 -16.13 5.20
N THR A 55 8.61 -16.29 5.83
CA THR A 55 7.94 -15.20 6.56
C THR A 55 8.72 -14.83 7.81
N SER A 56 9.19 -15.80 8.60
CA SER A 56 10.01 -15.58 9.79
C SER A 56 11.34 -14.91 9.46
N LYS A 57 12.02 -15.36 8.40
CA LYS A 57 13.26 -14.73 7.90
C LYS A 57 13.03 -13.27 7.48
N LEU A 58 11.90 -12.99 6.84
CA LEU A 58 11.53 -11.62 6.48
C LEU A 58 11.23 -10.78 7.73
N ALA A 59 10.49 -11.31 8.70
CA ALA A 59 10.18 -10.64 9.96
C ALA A 59 11.46 -10.28 10.74
N LEU A 60 12.43 -11.21 10.82
CA LEU A 60 13.76 -10.96 11.38
C LEU A 60 14.47 -9.79 10.71
N ARG A 61 14.45 -9.76 9.37
CA ARG A 61 15.07 -8.68 8.60
C ARG A 61 14.38 -7.34 8.86
N LEU A 62 13.04 -7.31 8.90
CA LEU A 62 12.27 -6.12 9.23
C LEU A 62 12.55 -5.64 10.67
N ALA A 63 12.57 -6.55 11.65
CA ALA A 63 12.91 -6.23 13.03
C ALA A 63 14.34 -5.65 13.13
N SER A 64 15.33 -6.23 12.42
CA SER A 64 16.69 -5.70 12.43
C SER A 64 16.78 -4.26 11.91
N SER A 65 15.92 -3.88 10.95
CA SER A 65 15.86 -2.51 10.43
C SER A 65 15.29 -1.49 11.44
N TYR A 66 14.62 -1.97 12.48
CA TYR A 66 14.06 -1.13 13.54
C TYR A 66 15.13 -0.61 14.52
N GLY A 67 16.26 -1.30 14.65
CA GLY A 67 17.34 -0.93 15.58
C GLY A 67 17.97 0.43 15.27
N THR A 68 17.86 0.92 14.03
CA THR A 68 18.35 2.23 13.62
C THR A 68 17.23 3.27 13.70
N ARG A 69 16.90 3.75 14.91
CA ARG A 69 15.82 4.74 15.17
C ARG A 69 16.16 6.18 14.79
N LEU A 70 17.22 6.43 14.03
CA LEU A 70 17.50 7.79 13.60
C LEU A 70 16.45 8.20 12.55
N PRO A 71 15.82 9.38 12.68
CA PRO A 71 14.93 9.90 11.65
C PRO A 71 15.60 9.90 10.27
N LEU A 72 14.79 9.92 9.22
CA LEU A 72 15.34 10.07 7.87
C LEU A 72 16.15 11.37 7.77
N THR A 73 17.32 11.28 7.14
CA THR A 73 18.09 12.46 6.76
C THR A 73 17.37 13.21 5.64
N ASP A 74 17.70 14.48 5.44
CA ASP A 74 17.09 15.29 4.38
C ASP A 74 17.25 14.67 2.99
N ASP A 75 18.40 14.05 2.72
CA ASP A 75 18.69 13.38 1.46
C ASP A 75 17.80 12.14 1.28
N GLU A 76 17.61 11.35 2.34
CA GLU A 76 16.72 10.18 2.31
C GLU A 76 15.25 10.58 2.14
N VAL A 77 14.79 11.66 2.79
CA VAL A 77 13.44 12.19 2.58
C VAL A 77 13.28 12.64 1.12
N ARG A 78 14.29 13.31 0.56
CA ARG A 78 14.27 13.73 -0.85
C ARG A 78 14.23 12.54 -1.80
N ASP A 79 15.02 11.51 -1.56
CA ASP A 79 15.04 10.30 -2.41
C ASP A 79 13.74 9.51 -2.32
N MET A 80 13.17 9.40 -1.12
CA MET A 80 11.84 8.82 -0.89
C MET A 80 10.77 9.55 -1.72
N LEU A 81 10.68 10.88 -1.59
CA LEU A 81 9.67 11.68 -2.30
C LEU A 81 9.81 11.63 -3.83
N ARG A 82 11.04 11.43 -4.34
CA ARG A 82 11.30 11.25 -5.78
C ARG A 82 10.86 9.89 -6.29
N GLY A 83 10.58 8.93 -5.41
CA GLY A 83 10.39 7.55 -5.80
C GLY A 83 11.66 6.94 -6.41
N SER A 84 12.83 7.53 -6.19
CA SER A 84 14.13 7.04 -6.65
C SER A 84 14.58 5.89 -5.75
N HIS A 85 14.01 4.71 -5.98
CA HIS A 85 14.37 3.51 -5.25
C HIS A 85 15.63 2.92 -5.88
N SER A 86 16.73 2.90 -5.15
CA SER A 86 18.06 2.52 -5.63
C SER A 86 18.29 1.00 -5.82
N GLY A 87 17.24 0.17 -5.90
CA GLY A 87 17.43 -1.28 -5.86
C GLY A 87 16.31 -2.17 -6.41
N LEU A 88 16.61 -3.47 -6.42
CA LEU A 88 15.73 -4.58 -6.79
C LEU A 88 14.36 -4.48 -6.10
N LYS A 89 13.28 -4.83 -6.82
CA LYS A 89 11.87 -4.72 -6.33
C LYS A 89 11.63 -5.33 -4.94
N GLN A 90 12.35 -6.39 -4.55
CA GLN A 90 12.22 -7.03 -3.23
C GLN A 90 12.71 -6.15 -2.07
N ASN A 91 13.71 -5.30 -2.30
CA ASN A 91 14.18 -4.39 -1.27
C ASN A 91 13.24 -3.19 -1.11
N LYS A 92 12.43 -2.86 -2.14
CA LYS A 92 11.51 -1.72 -2.10
C LYS A 92 10.61 -1.68 -0.86
N LEU A 93 9.96 -2.80 -0.53
CA LEU A 93 9.03 -2.88 0.62
C LEU A 93 9.76 -2.87 1.96
N ILE A 94 10.95 -3.48 2.02
CA ILE A 94 11.79 -3.50 3.23
C ILE A 94 12.33 -2.09 3.49
N ASP A 95 12.77 -1.39 2.46
CA ASP A 95 13.24 -0.01 2.52
C ASP A 95 12.09 0.92 2.92
N ALA A 96 10.90 0.75 2.32
CA ALA A 96 9.71 1.52 2.67
C ALA A 96 9.28 1.29 4.13
N PHE A 97 9.35 0.04 4.60
CA PHE A 97 9.13 -0.28 6.01
C PHE A 97 10.15 0.41 6.91
N SER A 98 11.45 0.27 6.61
CA SER A 98 12.52 0.89 7.40
C SER A 98 12.35 2.42 7.46
N ARG A 99 12.00 3.06 6.34
CA ARG A 99 11.67 4.48 6.28
C ARG A 99 10.46 4.83 7.15
N ALA A 100 9.40 4.02 7.10
CA ALA A 100 8.23 4.21 7.95
C ALA A 100 8.61 4.15 9.44
N MET A 101 9.41 3.15 9.84
CA MET A 101 9.89 2.97 11.22
C MET A 101 10.76 4.12 11.72
N ARG A 102 11.50 4.77 10.82
CA ARG A 102 12.37 5.91 11.14
C ARG A 102 11.60 7.23 11.17
N GLY A 103 10.50 7.34 10.43
CA GLY A 103 9.72 8.57 10.31
C GLY A 103 10.50 9.72 9.66
N VAL A 104 10.00 10.94 9.81
CA VAL A 104 10.66 12.15 9.33
C VAL A 104 11.04 13.05 10.50
N PRO A 105 12.16 13.80 10.40
CA PRO A 105 12.58 14.70 11.46
C PRO A 105 11.60 15.86 11.60
N TRP A 106 11.28 16.25 12.84
CA TRP A 106 10.51 17.46 13.09
C TRP A 106 11.29 18.70 12.64
N ASN A 107 10.66 19.57 11.85
CA ASN A 107 11.28 20.77 11.31
C ASN A 107 10.27 21.92 11.20
N SER A 108 10.74 23.13 10.87
CA SER A 108 9.83 24.23 10.58
C SER A 108 9.24 24.12 9.18
N GLU A 109 8.06 24.69 8.96
CA GLU A 109 7.50 24.80 7.60
C GLU A 109 8.47 25.49 6.64
N VAL A 110 9.15 26.56 7.09
CA VAL A 110 10.15 27.28 6.29
C VAL A 110 11.30 26.36 5.89
N TYR A 111 11.73 25.48 6.78
CA TYR A 111 12.77 24.49 6.50
C TYR A 111 12.33 23.50 5.44
N TRP A 112 11.14 22.92 5.58
CA TRP A 112 10.60 22.01 4.57
C TRP A 112 10.43 22.71 3.23
N ILE A 113 9.92 23.94 3.23
CA ILE A 113 9.86 24.75 2.01
C ILE A 113 11.26 24.91 1.41
N ASN A 114 12.31 25.17 2.19
CA ASN A 114 13.67 25.31 1.65
C ASN A 114 14.19 24.00 1.02
N ILE A 115 13.99 22.86 1.69
CA ILE A 115 14.34 21.54 1.14
C ILE A 115 13.56 21.26 -0.14
N LEU A 116 12.25 21.49 -0.15
CA LEU A 116 11.40 21.25 -1.31
C LEU A 116 11.67 22.26 -2.43
N THR A 117 12.07 23.48 -2.09
CA THR A 117 12.52 24.46 -3.06
C THR A 117 13.83 24.02 -3.71
N SER A 118 14.74 23.39 -2.95
CA SER A 118 15.94 22.74 -3.51
C SER A 118 15.59 21.59 -4.47
N TRP A 119 14.52 20.85 -4.16
CA TRP A 119 13.96 19.82 -5.05
C TRP A 119 13.42 20.42 -6.35
N VAL A 120 12.81 21.60 -6.31
CA VAL A 120 12.33 22.34 -7.49
C VAL A 120 13.45 23.10 -8.22
N SER A 121 14.58 23.38 -7.56
CA SER A 121 15.68 24.23 -8.07
C SER A 121 16.93 23.50 -8.54
N LEU A 122 16.92 22.17 -8.65
CA LEU A 122 17.88 21.43 -9.49
C LEU A 122 17.69 21.66 -11.01
N GLU A 123 16.77 22.54 -11.41
CA GLU A 123 16.95 23.40 -12.58
C GLU A 123 17.10 24.87 -12.16
N PRO A 124 18.34 25.35 -11.92
CA PRO A 124 18.60 26.55 -11.11
C PRO A 124 18.11 27.88 -11.70
N LYS A 125 17.74 27.95 -12.99
CA LYS A 125 17.41 29.23 -13.64
C LYS A 125 15.93 29.62 -13.53
N ASN A 126 15.06 28.70 -13.14
CA ASN A 126 13.61 28.89 -13.30
C ASN A 126 12.86 29.25 -12.01
N PHE A 127 13.41 28.99 -10.81
CA PHE A 127 12.67 29.27 -9.56
C PHE A 127 12.79 30.74 -9.09
N ALA A 128 13.97 31.35 -9.20
CA ALA A 128 14.15 32.77 -8.91
C ALA A 128 13.39 33.67 -9.91
N ASN A 129 13.26 33.22 -11.17
CA ASN A 129 12.44 33.85 -12.19
C ASN A 129 10.94 33.59 -11.97
N PHE A 130 10.54 32.43 -11.43
CA PHE A 130 9.16 32.11 -11.05
C PHE A 130 8.61 33.03 -9.95
N ILE A 131 9.38 33.32 -8.88
CA ILE A 131 8.95 34.28 -7.84
C ILE A 131 8.94 35.73 -8.35
N LYS A 132 9.84 36.10 -9.27
CA LYS A 132 9.82 37.43 -9.92
C LYS A 132 8.73 37.59 -10.99
N GLN A 133 8.30 36.51 -11.65
CA GLN A 133 7.28 36.51 -12.73
C GLN A 133 5.86 36.16 -12.25
N SER A 134 5.68 35.51 -11.10
CA SER A 134 4.34 35.32 -10.51
C SER A 134 3.74 36.64 -10.02
N LEU A 135 4.59 37.62 -9.72
CA LEU A 135 4.20 38.99 -9.38
C LEU A 135 3.94 39.87 -10.62
N ARG A 136 4.19 39.40 -11.85
CA ARG A 136 4.04 40.19 -13.09
C ARG A 136 3.61 39.33 -14.30
N CYS A 137 2.34 39.48 -14.68
CA CYS A 137 1.74 39.21 -16.02
C CYS A 137 1.46 37.78 -16.53
N ASP A 138 0.26 37.67 -17.10
CA ASP A 138 -0.30 36.62 -17.96
C ASP A 138 0.43 36.51 -19.30
N SER A 139 0.83 35.30 -19.71
CA SER A 139 0.92 34.90 -21.14
C SER A 139 1.39 33.46 -21.32
N GLN A 140 0.83 32.84 -22.37
CA GLN A 140 0.80 31.41 -22.69
C GLN A 140 2.14 30.70 -22.95
N SER A 141 3.30 31.37 -22.99
CA SER A 141 4.59 30.65 -23.07
C SER A 141 4.97 29.97 -21.74
N LYS A 142 4.23 30.27 -20.65
CA LYS A 142 4.27 29.62 -19.33
C LYS A 142 3.77 28.16 -19.32
N LEU A 143 3.04 27.69 -20.33
CA LEU A 143 2.30 26.41 -20.25
C LEU A 143 3.16 25.14 -20.39
N LEU A 144 4.30 25.21 -21.09
CA LEU A 144 5.10 24.02 -21.40
C LEU A 144 6.04 23.59 -20.26
N ASP A 145 6.68 24.53 -19.54
CA ASP A 145 7.50 24.23 -18.35
C ASP A 145 6.66 24.01 -17.08
N ILE A 146 5.46 24.61 -17.01
CA ILE A 146 4.42 24.19 -16.06
C ILE A 146 4.01 22.74 -16.34
N SER A 147 4.06 22.24 -17.59
CA SER A 147 3.60 20.89 -17.94
C SER A 147 4.49 19.76 -17.36
N ALA A 148 5.81 19.94 -17.34
CA ALA A 148 6.76 18.96 -16.81
C ALA A 148 6.85 19.01 -15.27
N LYS A 149 6.86 20.22 -14.68
CA LYS A 149 6.72 20.41 -13.22
C LYS A 149 5.35 19.97 -12.72
N THR A 150 4.31 20.08 -13.55
CA THR A 150 3.02 19.49 -13.21
C THR A 150 3.02 17.98 -13.37
N ALA A 151 3.78 17.33 -14.26
CA ALA A 151 3.70 15.87 -14.38
C ALA A 151 4.10 15.15 -13.08
N ALA A 152 5.31 15.37 -12.55
CA ALA A 152 5.75 14.72 -11.31
C ALA A 152 4.94 15.17 -10.08
N SER A 153 4.66 16.48 -9.97
CA SER A 153 3.85 17.03 -8.87
C SER A 153 2.41 16.52 -8.91
N LYS A 154 1.81 16.43 -10.11
CA LYS A 154 0.50 15.81 -10.33
C LYS A 154 0.57 14.33 -10.00
N THR A 155 1.56 13.59 -10.48
CA THR A 155 1.70 12.16 -10.19
C THR A 155 1.79 11.91 -8.68
N TYR A 156 2.60 12.67 -7.95
CA TYR A 156 2.69 12.56 -6.50
C TYR A 156 1.36 12.91 -5.82
N THR A 157 0.74 14.04 -6.21
CA THR A 157 -0.56 14.47 -5.67
C THR A 157 -1.65 13.44 -5.94
N PHE A 158 -1.74 12.93 -7.17
CA PHE A 158 -2.67 11.86 -7.54
C PHE A 158 -2.41 10.61 -6.73
N THR A 159 -1.15 10.22 -6.54
CA THR A 159 -0.79 9.06 -5.70
C THR A 159 -1.28 9.25 -4.26
N VAL A 160 -1.12 10.44 -3.68
CA VAL A 160 -1.63 10.75 -2.33
C VAL A 160 -3.15 10.65 -2.27
N ILE A 161 -3.86 11.24 -3.23
CA ILE A 161 -5.32 11.23 -3.29
C ILE A 161 -5.86 9.81 -3.55
N ASP A 162 -5.23 9.05 -4.43
CA ASP A 162 -5.59 7.67 -4.75
C ASP A 162 -5.44 6.79 -3.51
N LYS A 163 -4.37 6.94 -2.73
CA LYS A 163 -4.20 6.24 -1.45
C LYS A 163 -5.30 6.58 -0.45
N ILE A 164 -5.64 7.86 -0.30
CA ILE A 164 -6.72 8.29 0.60
C ILE A 164 -8.04 7.68 0.17
N ASN A 165 -8.36 7.73 -1.12
CA ASN A 165 -9.58 7.13 -1.68
C ASN A 165 -9.59 5.61 -1.52
N ALA A 166 -8.46 4.94 -1.69
CA ALA A 166 -8.31 3.51 -1.46
C ALA A 166 -8.55 3.14 0.01
N ILE A 167 -8.01 3.92 0.95
CA ILE A 167 -8.21 3.71 2.39
C ILE A 167 -9.69 3.93 2.76
N LYS A 168 -10.30 5.03 2.32
CA LYS A 168 -11.74 5.30 2.54
C LYS A 168 -12.61 4.19 1.96
N TYR A 169 -12.34 3.79 0.72
CA TYR A 169 -13.06 2.70 0.07
C TYR A 169 -12.95 1.39 0.87
N ALA A 170 -11.75 1.05 1.35
CA ALA A 170 -11.54 -0.14 2.18
C ALA A 170 -12.34 -0.07 3.48
N GLN A 171 -12.36 1.08 4.15
CA GLN A 171 -13.15 1.29 5.37
C GLN A 171 -14.66 1.09 5.11
N ASP A 172 -15.22 1.75 4.09
CA ASP A 172 -16.63 1.61 3.70
C ASP A 172 -16.96 0.17 3.28
N TRP A 173 -16.04 -0.47 2.54
CA TRP A 173 -16.20 -1.84 2.09
C TRP A 173 -16.23 -2.82 3.26
N ASN A 174 -15.34 -2.65 4.24
CA ASN A 174 -15.28 -3.55 5.40
C ASN A 174 -16.52 -3.42 6.30
N GLN A 175 -17.16 -2.25 6.33
CA GLN A 175 -18.44 -2.04 7.02
C GLN A 175 -19.66 -2.57 6.22
N SER A 176 -19.48 -2.90 4.95
CA SER A 176 -20.57 -3.38 4.09
C SER A 176 -20.89 -4.85 4.30
N THR A 177 -22.18 -5.18 4.35
CA THR A 177 -22.68 -6.57 4.40
C THR A 177 -22.39 -7.33 3.11
N LYS A 178 -22.39 -8.67 3.16
CA LYS A 178 -22.24 -9.54 1.96
C LYS A 178 -23.25 -9.20 0.86
N SER A 179 -24.50 -8.91 1.25
CA SER A 179 -25.56 -8.52 0.30
C SER A 179 -25.28 -7.20 -0.39
N GLN A 180 -24.83 -6.17 0.36
CA GLN A 180 -24.44 -4.88 -0.21
C GLN A 180 -23.24 -5.02 -1.18
N LYS A 181 -22.22 -5.79 -0.78
CA LYS A 181 -21.05 -6.09 -1.62
C LYS A 181 -21.45 -6.78 -2.94
N MET A 182 -22.32 -7.78 -2.88
CA MET A 182 -22.84 -8.45 -4.07
C MET A 182 -23.61 -7.49 -4.98
N LYS A 183 -24.52 -6.67 -4.42
CA LYS A 183 -25.27 -5.66 -5.18
C LYS A 183 -24.33 -4.66 -5.87
N HIS A 184 -23.28 -4.21 -5.18
CA HIS A 184 -22.26 -3.34 -5.76
C HIS A 184 -21.58 -3.99 -6.97
N PHE A 185 -21.12 -5.24 -6.84
CA PHE A 185 -20.50 -5.97 -7.96
C PHE A 185 -21.45 -6.12 -9.15
N GLN A 186 -22.71 -6.49 -8.91
CA GLN A 186 -23.69 -6.63 -9.99
C GLN A 186 -23.95 -5.30 -10.68
N ALA A 187 -24.08 -4.21 -9.94
CA ALA A 187 -24.30 -2.88 -10.49
C ALA A 187 -23.12 -2.40 -11.33
N GLU A 188 -21.89 -2.54 -10.84
CA GLU A 188 -20.68 -2.19 -11.60
C GLU A 188 -20.53 -3.03 -12.87
N PHE A 189 -20.76 -4.35 -12.78
CA PHE A 189 -20.64 -5.24 -13.93
C PHE A 189 -21.63 -4.86 -15.04
N LYS A 190 -22.89 -4.57 -14.67
CA LYS A 190 -23.93 -4.10 -15.60
C LYS A 190 -23.52 -2.78 -16.27
N LYS A 191 -22.96 -1.83 -15.51
CA LYS A 191 -22.48 -0.54 -16.02
C LYS A 191 -21.36 -0.70 -17.06
N LEU A 192 -20.50 -1.72 -16.91
CA LEU A 192 -19.43 -2.01 -17.85
C LEU A 192 -19.89 -2.72 -19.13
N HIS A 193 -21.11 -3.26 -19.15
CA HIS A 193 -21.66 -4.02 -20.29
C HIS A 193 -22.99 -3.39 -20.76
N PRO A 194 -23.01 -2.09 -21.12
CA PRO A 194 -24.25 -1.38 -21.44
C PRO A 194 -25.02 -2.02 -22.60
N SER A 195 -24.34 -2.60 -23.59
CA SER A 195 -24.99 -3.30 -24.71
C SER A 195 -25.81 -4.53 -24.28
N GLU A 196 -25.43 -5.15 -23.16
CA GLU A 196 -26.07 -6.37 -22.66
C GLU A 196 -27.21 -6.08 -21.69
N PHE A 197 -27.21 -4.90 -21.05
CA PHE A 197 -28.11 -4.58 -19.94
C PHE A 197 -28.96 -3.32 -20.14
N ASN A 198 -28.55 -2.37 -21.00
CA ASN A 198 -29.37 -1.20 -21.28
C ASN A 198 -30.68 -1.64 -21.95
N SER A 199 -31.80 -1.15 -21.44
CA SER A 199 -33.17 -1.47 -21.90
C SER A 199 -33.76 -2.81 -21.40
N LEU A 200 -33.06 -3.55 -20.53
CA LEU A 200 -33.67 -4.69 -19.85
C LEU A 200 -34.46 -4.25 -18.62
N SER A 201 -35.61 -4.87 -18.36
CA SER A 201 -36.27 -4.79 -17.05
C SER A 201 -35.42 -5.45 -15.96
N ASP A 202 -35.72 -5.21 -14.69
CA ASP A 202 -34.97 -5.79 -13.57
C ASP A 202 -34.94 -7.33 -13.62
N ASP A 203 -36.07 -7.97 -13.92
CA ASP A 203 -36.17 -9.44 -14.05
C ASP A 203 -35.34 -9.96 -15.23
N ALA A 204 -35.42 -9.29 -16.39
CA ALA A 204 -34.65 -9.66 -17.57
C ALA A 204 -33.15 -9.44 -17.35
N SER A 205 -32.78 -8.39 -16.61
CA SER A 205 -31.41 -8.08 -16.21
C SER A 205 -30.84 -9.15 -15.27
N ALA A 206 -31.64 -9.65 -14.32
CA ALA A 206 -31.26 -10.76 -13.45
C ALA A 206 -31.04 -12.06 -14.24
N ALA A 207 -31.97 -12.40 -15.14
CA ALA A 207 -31.83 -13.56 -16.01
C ALA A 207 -30.61 -13.47 -16.95
N LYS A 208 -30.32 -12.28 -17.49
CA LYS A 208 -29.13 -12.03 -18.32
C LYS A 208 -27.85 -12.18 -17.51
N LEU A 209 -27.82 -11.70 -16.27
CA LEU A 209 -26.66 -11.85 -15.38
C LEU A 209 -26.38 -13.33 -15.06
N LEU A 210 -27.42 -14.15 -14.87
CA LEU A 210 -27.27 -15.60 -14.70
C LEU A 210 -26.63 -16.25 -15.95
N LYS A 211 -27.02 -15.82 -17.14
CA LYS A 211 -26.37 -16.27 -18.40
C LYS A 211 -24.92 -15.80 -18.53
N MET A 212 -24.57 -14.68 -17.91
CA MET A 212 -23.20 -14.13 -17.90
C MET A 212 -22.42 -14.50 -16.64
N GLN A 213 -22.80 -15.58 -15.95
CA GLN A 213 -22.21 -15.92 -14.65
C GLN A 213 -20.69 -16.15 -14.72
N SER A 214 -20.18 -16.84 -15.75
CA SER A 214 -18.73 -17.09 -15.90
C SER A 214 -17.94 -15.78 -16.12
N PRO A 215 -18.29 -14.90 -17.09
CA PRO A 215 -17.68 -13.58 -17.21
C PRO A 215 -17.78 -12.73 -15.93
N PHE A 216 -18.92 -12.78 -15.23
CA PHE A 216 -19.13 -12.07 -13.98
C PHE A 216 -18.21 -12.59 -12.87
N LYS A 217 -18.10 -13.92 -12.68
CA LYS A 217 -17.20 -14.55 -11.71
C LYS A 217 -15.75 -14.13 -11.96
N LYS A 218 -15.26 -14.27 -13.21
CA LYS A 218 -13.89 -13.90 -13.59
C LYS A 218 -13.59 -12.42 -13.36
N TRP A 219 -14.54 -11.54 -13.69
CA TRP A 219 -14.43 -10.11 -13.41
C TRP A 219 -14.42 -9.82 -11.91
N LYS A 220 -15.34 -10.45 -11.14
CA LYS A 220 -15.45 -10.30 -9.69
C LYS A 220 -14.17 -10.76 -8.97
N ALA A 221 -13.59 -11.90 -9.36
CA ALA A 221 -12.32 -12.38 -8.82
C ALA A 221 -11.16 -11.39 -9.06
N ARG A 222 -11.10 -10.77 -10.25
CA ARG A 222 -10.15 -9.68 -10.52
C ARG A 222 -10.38 -8.48 -9.60
N ARG A 223 -11.63 -8.06 -9.41
CA ARG A 223 -11.98 -6.94 -8.53
C ARG A 223 -11.62 -7.22 -7.08
N TYR A 224 -11.84 -8.44 -6.58
CA TYR A 224 -11.44 -8.81 -5.23
C TYR A 224 -9.94 -8.62 -4.98
N ARG A 225 -9.07 -8.92 -5.96
CA ARG A 225 -7.64 -8.63 -5.83
C ARG A 225 -7.35 -7.14 -5.68
N GLU A 226 -8.10 -6.28 -6.35
CA GLU A 226 -7.97 -4.82 -6.19
C GLU A 226 -8.44 -4.36 -4.82
N ILE A 227 -9.57 -4.89 -4.36
CA ILE A 227 -10.12 -4.61 -3.03
C ILE A 227 -9.16 -5.11 -1.94
N GLY A 228 -8.58 -6.29 -2.12
CA GLY A 228 -7.57 -6.85 -1.23
C GLY A 228 -6.34 -5.94 -1.10
N ALA A 229 -5.87 -5.37 -2.21
CA ALA A 229 -4.78 -4.38 -2.20
C ALA A 229 -5.14 -3.09 -1.44
N ARG A 230 -6.39 -2.62 -1.56
CA ARG A 230 -6.89 -1.45 -0.80
C ARG A 230 -7.00 -1.74 0.69
N ASN A 231 -7.53 -2.91 1.04
CA ASN A 231 -7.60 -3.38 2.42
C ASN A 231 -6.21 -3.52 3.04
N ALA A 232 -5.25 -4.05 2.27
CA ALA A 232 -3.84 -4.06 2.63
C ALA A 232 -3.29 -2.66 2.90
N LEU A 233 -3.59 -1.69 2.03
CA LEU A 233 -3.17 -0.30 2.23
C LEU A 233 -3.79 0.32 3.49
N ALA A 234 -5.07 0.06 3.75
CA ALA A 234 -5.76 0.53 4.95
C ALA A 234 -5.18 -0.09 6.24
N ARG A 235 -4.83 -1.38 6.21
CA ARG A 235 -4.11 -2.06 7.29
C ARG A 235 -2.73 -1.44 7.52
N LEU A 236 -1.97 -1.16 6.47
CA LEU A 236 -0.70 -0.45 6.61
C LEU A 236 -0.92 0.95 7.21
N TYR A 237 -1.95 1.68 6.76
CA TYR A 237 -2.24 3.01 7.29
C TYR A 237 -2.59 2.96 8.78
N SER A 238 -3.39 1.99 9.23
CA SER A 238 -3.70 1.84 10.66
C SER A 238 -2.48 1.46 11.50
N GLN A 239 -1.46 0.84 10.89
CA GLN A 239 -0.20 0.47 11.56
C GLN A 239 0.86 1.59 11.54
N PHE A 240 1.04 2.29 10.41
CA PHE A 240 2.15 3.23 10.20
C PHE A 240 1.69 4.69 10.04
N GLY A 241 0.39 4.94 10.09
CA GLY A 241 -0.23 6.27 10.00
C GLY A 241 0.00 6.96 8.66
N ALA A 242 0.11 8.28 8.70
CA ALA A 242 0.24 9.13 7.53
C ALA A 242 1.52 8.90 6.72
N PHE A 243 2.50 8.16 7.26
CA PHE A 243 3.70 7.79 6.52
C PHE A 243 3.36 6.97 5.26
N ILE A 244 2.32 6.14 5.33
CA ILE A 244 1.85 5.36 4.18
C ILE A 244 1.35 6.26 3.05
N ILE A 245 0.79 7.41 3.39
CA ILE A 245 0.35 8.42 2.42
C ILE A 245 1.56 9.14 1.83
N LEU A 246 2.49 9.57 2.69
CA LEU A 246 3.70 10.30 2.35
C LEU A 246 4.64 9.52 1.41
N ASP A 247 4.96 8.26 1.68
CA ASP A 247 5.96 7.50 0.93
C ASP A 247 5.37 6.90 -0.37
N PRO A 248 5.80 7.32 -1.58
CA PRO A 248 5.30 6.79 -2.85
C PRO A 248 5.54 5.29 -3.08
N ALA A 249 6.39 4.66 -2.26
CA ALA A 249 6.67 3.22 -2.37
C ALA A 249 5.43 2.35 -2.17
N TRP A 250 4.47 2.82 -1.37
CA TRP A 250 3.21 2.14 -1.11
C TRP A 250 2.25 2.44 -2.27
N SER A 251 2.00 1.47 -3.15
CA SER A 251 1.05 1.66 -4.26
C SER A 251 0.13 0.45 -4.37
N GLU A 252 -1.15 0.64 -4.68
CA GLU A 252 -2.09 -0.48 -4.87
C GLU A 252 -1.54 -1.53 -5.85
N THR A 253 -0.81 -1.10 -6.88
CA THR A 253 -0.17 -2.00 -7.85
C THR A 253 0.84 -2.94 -7.19
N ASP A 254 1.69 -2.43 -6.29
CA ASP A 254 2.67 -3.26 -5.57
C ASP A 254 1.99 -4.16 -4.51
N LEU A 255 0.87 -3.70 -3.95
CA LEU A 255 0.09 -4.43 -2.95
C LEU A 255 -0.73 -5.60 -3.53
N LYS A 256 -1.02 -5.59 -4.84
CA LYS A 256 -1.67 -6.71 -5.55
C LYS A 256 -0.77 -7.94 -5.69
N ASP A 257 0.52 -7.82 -5.43
CA ASP A 257 1.48 -8.91 -5.58
C ASP A 257 1.34 -9.95 -4.45
N THR A 258 1.31 -11.23 -4.78
CA THR A 258 1.27 -12.33 -3.78
C THR A 258 2.40 -12.24 -2.75
N ARG A 259 3.56 -11.71 -3.13
CA ARG A 259 4.71 -11.47 -2.23
C ARG A 259 4.37 -10.47 -1.13
N PHE A 260 3.42 -9.57 -1.40
CA PHE A 260 2.95 -8.59 -0.43
C PHE A 260 2.18 -9.24 0.73
N SER A 261 1.41 -10.32 0.48
CA SER A 261 0.75 -11.06 1.57
C SER A 261 1.77 -11.60 2.58
N ARG A 262 2.90 -12.14 2.09
CA ARG A 262 4.01 -12.57 2.96
C ARG A 262 4.61 -11.41 3.74
N PHE A 263 4.79 -10.26 3.08
CA PHE A 263 5.27 -9.04 3.72
C PHE A 263 4.31 -8.58 4.83
N LEU A 264 3.00 -8.55 4.61
CA LEU A 264 2.01 -8.22 5.65
C LEU A 264 2.06 -9.16 6.86
N LYS A 265 2.19 -10.47 6.61
CA LYS A 265 2.34 -11.45 7.69
C LYS A 265 3.61 -11.17 8.50
N ALA A 266 4.71 -10.87 7.82
CA ALA A 266 5.96 -10.50 8.46
C ALA A 266 5.86 -9.17 9.25
N THR A 267 5.22 -8.13 8.70
CA THR A 267 5.00 -6.87 9.44
C THR A 267 4.08 -7.06 10.63
N ASN A 268 3.04 -7.89 10.53
CA ASN A 268 2.17 -8.21 11.67
C ASN A 268 2.96 -8.89 12.78
N LEU A 269 3.80 -9.87 12.46
CA LEU A 269 4.69 -10.50 13.45
C LEU A 269 5.60 -9.47 14.12
N VAL A 270 6.22 -8.58 13.34
CA VAL A 270 7.06 -7.51 13.89
C VAL A 270 6.26 -6.58 14.80
N SER A 271 5.06 -6.17 14.41
CA SER A 271 4.19 -5.28 15.20
C SER A 271 3.75 -5.88 16.53
N THR A 272 3.69 -7.22 16.65
CA THR A 272 3.43 -7.87 17.96
C THR A 272 4.60 -7.73 18.93
N ILE A 273 5.82 -7.59 18.43
CA ILE A 273 7.05 -7.53 19.25
C ILE A 273 7.50 -6.08 19.44
N LEU A 274 7.34 -5.26 18.40
CA LEU A 274 7.74 -3.87 18.33
C LEU A 274 6.49 -3.03 18.09
N PRO A 275 5.76 -2.66 19.15
CA PRO A 275 4.49 -1.98 18.99
C PRO A 275 4.71 -0.70 18.17
N PRO A 276 3.83 -0.43 17.19
CA PRO A 276 3.98 0.72 16.30
C PRO A 276 3.78 2.06 17.02
N LEU A 277 3.62 2.08 18.35
CA LEU A 277 3.59 3.27 19.19
C LEU A 277 4.78 4.21 18.95
N ALA A 278 5.96 3.70 18.59
CA ALA A 278 7.10 4.55 18.25
C ALA A 278 6.85 5.46 17.02
N LEU A 279 5.85 5.15 16.20
CA LEU A 279 5.48 5.92 15.02
C LEU A 279 4.55 7.09 15.35
N LEU A 280 3.89 7.07 16.51
CA LEU A 280 3.03 8.16 16.97
C LEU A 280 3.84 9.45 17.16
N ASP A 281 5.07 9.32 17.66
CA ASP A 281 5.97 10.44 17.92
C ASP A 281 6.32 11.22 16.63
N PHE A 282 6.29 10.54 15.48
CA PHE A 282 6.60 11.15 14.18
C PHE A 282 5.37 11.65 13.43
N GLN A 283 4.13 11.23 13.79
CA GLN A 283 2.93 11.64 13.05
C GLN A 283 2.78 13.15 12.92
N PRO A 284 3.00 13.97 13.96
CA PRO A 284 2.91 15.42 13.82
C PRO A 284 3.88 15.97 12.76
N ALA A 285 5.11 15.46 12.68
CA ALA A 285 6.11 15.88 11.69
C ALA A 285 5.69 15.48 10.26
N ILE A 286 5.13 14.27 10.13
CA ILE A 286 4.62 13.73 8.86
C ILE A 286 3.43 14.58 8.37
N TYR A 287 2.49 14.92 9.26
CA TYR A 287 1.30 15.71 8.93
C TYR A 287 1.71 17.10 8.45
N GLN A 288 2.63 17.74 9.16
CA GLN A 288 3.19 19.03 8.76
C GLN A 288 3.87 18.95 7.38
N LEU A 289 4.74 17.96 7.16
CA LEU A 289 5.42 17.77 5.88
C LEU A 289 4.42 17.54 4.74
N LEU A 290 3.41 16.68 4.92
CA LEU A 290 2.34 16.45 3.95
C LEU A 290 1.58 17.73 3.63
N GLY A 291 1.19 18.50 4.64
CA GLY A 291 0.48 19.77 4.47
C GLY A 291 1.30 20.77 3.66
N VAL A 292 2.58 20.95 4.02
CA VAL A 292 3.50 21.84 3.30
C VAL A 292 3.71 21.37 1.86
N LEU A 293 3.95 20.08 1.65
CA LEU A 293 4.10 19.48 0.32
C LEU A 293 2.89 19.76 -0.56
N LEU A 294 1.69 19.41 -0.09
CA LEU A 294 0.47 19.50 -0.90
C LEU A 294 0.04 20.94 -1.13
N SER A 295 0.18 21.83 -0.14
CA SER A 295 -0.11 23.26 -0.34
C SER A 295 0.78 23.85 -1.44
N ARG A 296 2.04 23.41 -1.53
CA ARG A 296 2.98 23.85 -2.57
C ARG A 296 2.79 23.17 -3.93
N LEU A 297 2.50 21.88 -3.96
CA LEU A 297 2.40 21.10 -5.20
C LEU A 297 1.01 21.17 -5.85
N ALA A 298 -0.04 21.21 -5.04
CA ALA A 298 -1.43 21.02 -5.46
C ALA A 298 -2.36 22.18 -5.04
N GLY A 299 -1.88 23.08 -4.18
CA GLY A 299 -2.63 24.22 -3.67
C GLY A 299 -3.40 23.90 -2.38
N GLU A 300 -3.87 24.98 -1.74
CA GLU A 300 -4.45 24.93 -0.40
C GLU A 300 -5.70 24.04 -0.32
N SER A 301 -6.54 24.02 -1.36
CA SER A 301 -7.76 23.19 -1.36
C SER A 301 -7.44 21.69 -1.21
N ILE A 302 -6.38 21.21 -1.86
CA ILE A 302 -5.98 19.80 -1.77
C ILE A 302 -5.30 19.53 -0.43
N ALA A 303 -4.45 20.45 0.04
CA ALA A 303 -3.85 20.34 1.36
C ALA A 303 -4.91 20.23 2.47
N THR A 304 -5.93 21.10 2.46
CA THR A 304 -7.06 21.05 3.39
C THR A 304 -7.85 19.75 3.30
N HIS A 305 -8.08 19.23 2.09
CA HIS A 305 -8.74 17.94 1.92
C HIS A 305 -7.97 16.79 2.58
N VAL A 306 -6.64 16.75 2.38
CA VAL A 306 -5.78 15.71 2.97
C VAL A 306 -5.69 15.88 4.48
N SER A 307 -5.48 17.11 4.98
CA SER A 307 -5.46 17.38 6.42
C SER A 307 -6.78 16.99 7.09
N GLY A 308 -7.92 17.29 6.47
CA GLY A 308 -9.23 16.87 6.97
C GLY A 308 -9.33 15.35 7.12
N PHE A 309 -8.90 14.59 6.12
CA PHE A 309 -8.84 13.13 6.21
C PHE A 309 -7.91 12.64 7.34
N LEU A 310 -6.73 13.24 7.50
CA LEU A 310 -5.77 12.87 8.54
C LEU A 310 -6.32 13.15 9.95
N GLU A 311 -7.09 14.22 10.13
CA GLU A 311 -7.76 14.54 11.38
C GLU A 311 -8.94 13.61 11.66
N ASP A 312 -9.76 13.29 10.64
CA ASP A 312 -10.91 12.40 10.77
C ASP A 312 -10.51 10.96 11.14
N THR A 313 -9.32 10.52 10.73
CA THR A 313 -8.86 9.13 10.89
C THR A 313 -7.79 8.93 11.98
N LYS A 314 -7.39 9.99 12.69
CA LYS A 314 -6.34 9.88 13.72
C LYS A 314 -6.71 8.94 14.87
N ASP A 315 -8.00 8.88 15.21
CA ASP A 315 -8.53 8.04 16.29
C ASP A 315 -8.71 6.58 15.85
N ASP A 316 -8.77 6.33 14.53
CA ASP A 316 -8.85 4.98 13.95
C ASP A 316 -7.48 4.32 13.81
N LEU A 317 -6.38 5.03 14.10
CA LEU A 317 -5.05 4.44 14.11
C LEU A 317 -5.00 3.33 15.18
N PHE A 318 -4.44 2.17 14.81
CA PHE A 318 -4.31 0.97 15.65
C PHE A 318 -5.61 0.23 16.02
N SER A 319 -6.80 0.68 15.60
CA SER A 319 -8.06 -0.03 15.91
C SER A 319 -8.32 -1.26 15.02
N TYR A 320 -7.69 -1.31 13.84
CA TYR A 320 -7.94 -2.32 12.81
C TYR A 320 -7.33 -3.72 13.09
N ALA A 321 -6.36 -3.83 13.99
CA ALA A 321 -5.59 -5.07 14.16
C ALA A 321 -6.39 -6.24 14.79
N ALA A 322 -7.57 -5.99 15.37
CA ALA A 322 -8.28 -6.98 16.19
C ALA A 322 -9.33 -7.83 15.46
N ASN A 323 -9.84 -7.40 14.30
CA ASN A 323 -11.05 -7.99 13.68
C ASN A 323 -10.78 -8.82 12.41
N ASP A 324 -9.52 -9.06 12.07
CA ASP A 324 -9.12 -9.32 10.68
C ASP A 324 -8.94 -10.81 10.29
N THR A 325 -9.14 -11.73 11.23
CA THR A 325 -8.97 -13.17 10.99
C THR A 325 -10.07 -13.75 10.09
N GLU A 326 -11.28 -13.17 10.10
CA GLU A 326 -12.43 -13.70 9.32
C GLU A 326 -12.43 -13.29 7.84
N LEU A 327 -11.80 -12.17 7.47
CA LEU A 327 -11.89 -11.62 6.09
C LEU A 327 -10.98 -12.32 5.07
N GLU A 328 -9.91 -12.98 5.53
CA GLU A 328 -9.00 -13.73 4.65
C GLU A 328 -9.58 -15.11 4.26
N GLU A 329 -10.35 -15.75 5.14
CA GLU A 329 -10.98 -17.05 4.85
C GLU A 329 -12.06 -16.96 3.78
N GLU A 330 -12.83 -15.86 3.73
CA GLU A 330 -13.85 -15.66 2.68
C GLU A 330 -13.27 -15.36 1.29
N GLN A 331 -12.03 -14.86 1.21
CA GLN A 331 -11.37 -14.57 -0.07
C GLN A 331 -10.60 -15.77 -0.62
N ALA A 332 -10.15 -16.67 0.26
CA ALA A 332 -9.42 -17.88 -0.11
C ALA A 332 -10.33 -19.08 -0.44
N SER A 333 -11.63 -18.99 -0.14
CA SER A 333 -12.59 -20.10 -0.28
C SER A 333 -13.41 -20.11 -1.57
N ASP A 334 -13.18 -19.19 -2.52
CA ASP A 334 -13.77 -19.30 -3.87
C ASP A 334 -12.79 -20.11 -4.75
N PRO A 335 -13.11 -21.39 -5.08
CA PRO A 335 -12.15 -22.35 -5.63
C PRO A 335 -11.95 -22.09 -7.13
N GLU A 336 -10.78 -21.56 -7.52
CA GLU A 336 -10.36 -21.50 -8.93
C GLU A 336 -9.54 -22.72 -9.39
N ASP A 337 -9.32 -23.75 -8.56
CA ASP A 337 -8.38 -24.84 -8.89
C ASP A 337 -8.98 -26.26 -8.95
N SER A 338 -10.31 -26.43 -9.01
CA SER A 338 -10.92 -27.79 -9.12
C SER A 338 -11.69 -28.08 -10.40
N GLU A 339 -11.76 -27.15 -11.37
CA GLU A 339 -12.28 -27.47 -12.70
C GLU A 339 -11.09 -27.86 -13.59
N ASP A 340 -10.60 -29.06 -13.30
CA ASP A 340 -9.85 -29.89 -14.23
C ASP A 340 -10.67 -29.95 -15.53
N SER A 341 -10.09 -29.37 -16.57
CA SER A 341 -10.64 -29.33 -17.91
C SER A 341 -10.54 -30.72 -18.52
N SER A 342 -11.50 -31.59 -18.20
CA SER A 342 -11.68 -32.87 -18.86
C SER A 342 -12.99 -32.87 -19.66
N ASP A 343 -13.12 -31.91 -20.57
CA ASP A 343 -14.02 -32.02 -21.73
C ASP A 343 -13.13 -32.15 -22.97
N GLU A 344 -12.35 -33.23 -23.04
CA GLU A 344 -12.01 -33.84 -24.33
C GLU A 344 -13.21 -34.72 -24.68
N GLU A 345 -14.18 -34.14 -25.40
CA GLU A 345 -15.15 -34.91 -26.14
C GLU A 345 -14.39 -35.60 -27.29
N ASP A 346 -13.96 -36.84 -27.02
CA ASP A 346 -13.69 -37.83 -28.05
C ASP A 346 -15.02 -38.10 -28.79
N GLU A 347 -15.27 -37.35 -29.86
CA GLU A 347 -16.24 -37.77 -30.88
C GLU A 347 -15.61 -38.95 -31.64
N ASP A 348 -15.91 -40.15 -31.15
CA ASP A 348 -15.69 -41.41 -31.84
C ASP A 348 -16.33 -41.35 -33.23
N ASP A 349 -15.48 -41.49 -34.25
CA ASP A 349 -15.84 -41.85 -35.62
C ASP A 349 -16.58 -43.20 -35.61
N GLU A 350 -17.92 -43.20 -35.60
CA GLU A 350 -18.70 -44.37 -35.98
C GLU A 350 -18.67 -44.54 -37.51
N ASP A 351 -17.67 -45.28 -37.97
CA ASP A 351 -17.74 -46.05 -39.22
C ASP A 351 -18.80 -47.15 -39.06
N GLU A 352 -19.96 -47.01 -39.71
CA GLU A 352 -20.83 -48.15 -40.02
C GLU A 352 -21.15 -48.27 -41.52
N PHE A 353 -21.02 -49.52 -41.97
CA PHE A 353 -21.00 -50.08 -43.32
C PHE A 353 -22.33 -50.02 -44.10
#